data_AF-A0A6M7Y069-F1
#
_entry.id   AF-A0A6M7Y069-F1
#
_cell.length_a   1.000
_cell.length_b   1.000
_cell.length_c   1.000
_cell.angle_alpha   90.00
_cell.angle_beta   90.00
_cell.angle_gamma   90.00
#
_symmetry.space_group_name_H-M   'P 1'
#
loop_
_entity.id
_entity.type
_entity.pdbx_description
1 polymer ?
#
loop_
_entity_poly.entity_id
_entity_poly.type
_entity_poly.pdbx_seq_one_letter_code
_entity_poly.pdbx_strand_id
1 'polypeptide(L)'
;MRVVIDQDLCGTTGQCVLTLPGTFRQREPDGVAEVCVATVSQALHAAVRLAASQCPVAAIRVIESEAGDDERASADLAPSPAEAERHAAKDQRNPGGHVGRFEGKVAVVTGAGAGIGKACALAIAREGGRVVVADIDGSAAIACSAQIAAEAGHALALAMDIADAQAVAALFETAERHFGGVDLLVNNASAMHLTPRDRAILELDLAVWDQTMATNLRGTLLCCREAIPRMIARGGGAIVNMSSCQGLSGDTAQTSYAASKAAMNMLSASLATQYGHAQIRCNAVAPGLIMTERLLAKLDECMQRHLSRHQLLQRVGRPEDVAALVAFLLSDDAAFITGQVLCIDGGMLAHVPTYADGGNSRAARPAGDTTEAAAAPRC
;
A
#
# COMPACT_ATOMS: atom_id res chain seq x y z
N MET A 1 17.95 -39.42 -3.62
CA MET A 1 17.98 -39.28 -2.15
C MET A 1 16.57 -39.03 -1.66
N ARG A 2 16.08 -39.87 -0.76
CA ARG A 2 14.78 -39.68 -0.09
C ARG A 2 15.03 -39.24 1.35
N VAL A 3 14.12 -38.45 1.89
CA VAL A 3 14.17 -38.00 3.29
C VAL A 3 12.86 -38.34 3.94
N VAL A 4 12.96 -38.80 5.18
CA VAL A 4 11.85 -39.12 6.06
C VAL A 4 11.91 -38.14 7.23
N ILE A 5 10.84 -37.38 7.44
CA ILE A 5 10.73 -36.42 8.54
C ILE A 5 9.64 -36.87 9.50
N ASP A 6 10.01 -37.08 10.76
CA ASP A 6 9.09 -37.34 11.86
C ASP A 6 8.60 -35.99 12.42
N GLN A 7 7.33 -35.66 12.18
CA GLN A 7 6.79 -34.35 12.56
C GLN A 7 6.49 -34.24 14.06
N ASP A 8 6.27 -35.35 14.75
CA ASP A 8 5.97 -35.37 16.17
C ASP A 8 7.23 -35.15 17.02
N LEU A 9 8.39 -35.62 16.52
CA LEU A 9 9.71 -35.33 17.11
C LEU A 9 10.26 -33.95 16.73
N CYS A 10 9.85 -33.42 15.58
CA CYS A 10 10.22 -32.08 15.12
C CYS A 10 9.35 -31.03 15.83
N GLY A 11 9.51 -30.91 17.16
CA GLY A 11 8.74 -30.03 18.07
C GLY A 11 8.83 -28.52 17.82
N THR A 12 9.31 -28.09 16.66
CA THR A 12 9.15 -26.73 16.16
C THR A 12 7.94 -26.67 15.24
N THR A 13 6.83 -26.16 15.74
CA THR A 13 5.77 -25.61 14.91
C THR A 13 6.34 -24.52 14.00
N GLY A 14 6.72 -24.88 12.77
CA GLY A 14 6.83 -23.96 11.64
C GLY A 14 8.19 -23.30 11.31
N GLN A 15 9.35 -23.81 11.74
CA GLN A 15 10.65 -23.22 11.34
C GLN A 15 11.70 -24.14 10.69
N CYS A 16 11.46 -25.44 10.55
CA CYS A 16 12.26 -26.24 9.62
C CYS A 16 11.75 -26.05 8.18
N VAL A 17 12.18 -24.97 7.52
CA VAL A 17 11.87 -24.68 6.11
C VAL A 17 12.74 -25.57 5.21
N LEU A 18 12.36 -26.84 5.12
CA LEU A 18 12.69 -27.70 3.98
C LEU A 18 11.38 -28.02 3.28
N THR A 19 10.88 -27.07 2.49
CA THR A 19 9.71 -27.28 1.64
C THR A 19 10.13 -28.16 0.46
N LEU A 20 10.12 -29.47 0.67
CA LEU A 20 10.45 -30.44 -0.38
C LEU A 20 9.22 -30.62 -1.30
N PRO A 21 9.35 -30.48 -2.63
CA PRO A 21 8.25 -30.72 -3.55
C PRO A 21 7.83 -32.19 -3.54
N GLY A 22 6.53 -32.45 -3.42
CA GLY A 22 5.95 -33.81 -3.45
C GLY A 22 5.80 -34.45 -2.07
N THR A 23 4.85 -33.98 -1.26
CA THR A 23 4.53 -34.56 0.04
C THR A 23 3.42 -35.61 -0.06
N PHE A 24 3.76 -36.88 0.13
CA PHE A 24 2.80 -37.90 0.54
C PHE A 24 2.82 -38.00 2.06
N ARG A 25 1.67 -37.75 2.70
CA ARG A 25 1.48 -37.91 4.14
C ARG A 25 1.03 -39.33 4.40
N GLN A 26 1.78 -40.08 5.20
CA GLN A 26 1.40 -41.43 5.58
C GLN A 26 1.64 -41.62 7.08
N ARG A 27 0.66 -42.23 7.76
CA ARG A 27 0.79 -42.66 9.15
C ARG A 27 1.50 -44.02 9.16
N GLU A 28 2.48 -44.17 10.04
CA GLU A 28 3.11 -45.48 10.28
C GLU A 28 2.05 -46.49 10.77
N PRO A 29 2.16 -47.79 10.44
CA PRO A 29 1.14 -48.80 10.74
C PRO A 29 0.86 -49.02 12.23
N ASP A 30 1.78 -48.60 13.10
CA ASP A 30 1.68 -48.71 14.56
C ASP A 30 0.96 -47.51 15.21
N GLY A 31 0.60 -46.49 14.43
CA GLY A 31 -0.30 -45.41 14.84
C GLY A 31 0.34 -44.30 15.68
N VAL A 32 1.67 -44.23 15.79
CA VAL A 32 2.35 -43.35 16.75
C VAL A 32 3.03 -42.12 16.13
N ALA A 33 3.30 -42.06 14.82
CA ALA A 33 3.97 -40.89 14.21
C ALA A 33 3.40 -40.47 12.83
N GLU A 34 3.28 -39.15 12.59
CA GLU A 34 3.00 -38.57 11.25
C GLU A 34 4.32 -38.32 10.50
N VAL A 35 4.50 -39.01 9.37
CA VAL A 35 5.76 -39.02 8.63
C VAL A 35 5.58 -38.42 7.23
N CYS A 36 6.47 -37.50 6.86
CA CYS A 36 6.57 -36.99 5.49
C CYS A 36 7.76 -37.63 4.77
N VAL A 37 7.50 -38.23 3.60
CA VAL A 37 8.54 -38.76 2.73
C VAL A 37 8.58 -37.94 1.45
N ALA A 38 9.77 -37.42 1.12
CA ALA A 38 9.97 -36.65 -0.11
C ALA A 38 11.27 -37.04 -0.80
N THR A 39 11.27 -36.96 -2.12
CA THR A 39 12.47 -37.11 -2.95
C THR A 39 13.14 -35.74 -3.07
N VAL A 40 14.43 -35.68 -2.77
CA VAL A 40 15.19 -34.42 -2.77
C VAL A 40 15.93 -34.28 -4.10
N SER A 41 15.80 -33.13 -4.75
CA SER A 41 16.58 -32.79 -5.94
C SER A 41 18.08 -32.77 -5.65
N GLN A 42 18.91 -33.14 -6.62
CA GLN A 42 20.36 -33.26 -6.42
C GLN A 42 21.00 -31.96 -5.92
N ALA A 43 20.49 -30.80 -6.35
CA ALA A 43 20.93 -29.48 -5.92
C ALA A 43 20.77 -29.22 -4.40
N LEU A 44 19.84 -29.92 -3.74
CA LEU A 44 19.52 -29.73 -2.31
C LEU A 44 20.14 -30.82 -1.41
N HIS A 45 20.85 -31.81 -1.97
CA HIS A 45 21.39 -32.93 -1.20
C HIS A 45 22.34 -32.49 -0.08
N ALA A 46 23.22 -31.52 -0.36
CA ALA A 46 24.18 -31.01 0.62
C ALA A 46 23.49 -30.27 1.79
N ALA A 47 22.50 -29.42 1.48
CA ALA A 47 21.76 -28.66 2.47
C ALA A 47 20.93 -29.59 3.39
N VAL A 48 20.31 -30.62 2.81
CA VAL A 48 19.53 -31.60 3.56
C VAL A 48 20.41 -32.49 4.45
N ARG A 49 21.56 -32.94 3.96
CA ARG A 49 22.52 -33.70 4.80
C ARG A 49 23.02 -32.86 5.97
N LEU A 50 23.29 -31.57 5.74
CA LEU A 50 23.67 -30.64 6.78
C LEU A 50 22.55 -30.47 7.82
N ALA A 51 21.32 -30.23 7.38
CA ALA A 51 20.15 -30.10 8.27
C ALA A 51 19.90 -31.38 9.09
N ALA A 52 20.04 -32.57 8.49
CA ALA A 52 19.92 -33.84 9.20
C ALA A 52 21.03 -34.01 10.26
N SER A 53 22.28 -33.66 9.92
CA SER A 53 23.42 -33.74 10.86
C SER A 53 23.32 -32.77 12.04
N GLN A 54 22.58 -31.67 11.86
CA GLN A 54 22.36 -30.63 12.88
C GLN A 54 21.05 -30.82 13.64
N CYS A 55 20.26 -31.86 13.33
CA CYS A 55 19.00 -32.14 14.00
C CYS A 55 19.24 -32.83 15.35
N PRO A 56 18.98 -32.17 16.49
CA PRO A 56 19.37 -32.71 17.81
C PRO A 56 18.54 -33.91 18.27
N VAL A 57 17.36 -34.13 17.66
CA VAL A 57 16.40 -35.19 17.99
C VAL A 57 16.29 -36.27 16.91
N ALA A 58 17.18 -36.26 15.91
CA ALA A 58 17.19 -37.22 14.80
C ALA A 58 15.85 -37.34 14.03
N ALA A 59 15.04 -36.27 14.02
CA ALA A 59 13.74 -36.23 13.35
C ALA A 59 13.84 -36.29 11.81
N ILE A 60 15.04 -36.13 11.25
CA ILE A 60 15.30 -36.17 9.80
C ILE A 60 16.17 -37.39 9.49
N ARG A 61 15.61 -38.39 8.81
CA ARG A 61 16.34 -39.58 8.33
C ARG A 61 16.57 -39.49 6.82
N VAL A 62 17.83 -39.59 6.40
CA VAL A 62 18.23 -39.60 4.99
C VAL A 62 18.34 -41.04 4.50
N ILE A 63 17.63 -41.37 3.43
CA ILE A 63 17.69 -42.66 2.75
C ILE A 63 18.38 -42.44 1.40
N GLU A 64 19.58 -42.99 1.26
CA GLU A 64 20.31 -42.99 0.01
C GLU A 64 19.74 -44.10 -0.89
N SER A 65 19.16 -43.73 -2.03
CA SER A 65 18.68 -44.68 -3.02
C SER A 65 19.85 -45.03 -3.94
N GLU A 66 20.25 -46.30 -3.98
CA GLU A 66 21.07 -46.80 -5.07
C GLU A 66 20.30 -46.70 -6.40
N ALA A 67 21.03 -46.43 -7.48
CA ALA A 67 20.52 -46.01 -8.77
C ALA A 67 19.52 -46.98 -9.41
N GLY A 68 18.47 -46.44 -10.03
CA GLY A 68 17.56 -47.15 -10.92
C GLY A 68 16.10 -46.73 -10.73
N ASP A 69 15.49 -46.21 -11.80
CA ASP A 69 14.05 -46.09 -12.03
C ASP A 69 13.27 -44.99 -11.25
N ASP A 70 13.20 -43.79 -11.85
CA ASP A 70 11.93 -43.07 -12.12
C ASP A 70 12.20 -41.68 -12.74
N GLU A 71 12.63 -41.65 -14.00
CA GLU A 71 12.45 -40.47 -14.86
C GLU A 71 11.00 -40.44 -15.35
N ARG A 72 10.08 -39.84 -14.58
CA ARG A 72 8.80 -39.27 -15.08
C ARG A 72 8.05 -38.55 -13.96
N ALA A 73 8.34 -37.25 -13.79
CA ALA A 73 7.39 -36.17 -13.49
C ALA A 73 8.13 -34.97 -12.87
N SER A 74 7.67 -33.77 -13.18
CA SER A 74 8.18 -32.47 -12.73
C SER A 74 9.37 -31.90 -13.50
N ALA A 75 9.18 -31.63 -14.79
CA ALA A 75 9.89 -30.53 -15.44
C ALA A 75 9.35 -29.21 -14.88
N ASP A 76 10.27 -28.36 -14.40
CA ASP A 76 10.00 -26.94 -14.12
C ASP A 76 9.33 -26.31 -15.35
N LEU A 77 8.05 -25.96 -15.23
CA LEU A 77 7.37 -25.20 -16.26
C LEU A 77 7.87 -23.75 -16.19
N ALA A 78 8.87 -23.45 -17.01
CA ALA A 78 9.06 -22.09 -17.49
C ALA A 78 7.70 -21.55 -18.01
N PRO A 79 7.42 -20.23 -17.86
CA PRO A 79 6.18 -19.65 -18.36
C PRO A 79 6.01 -20.03 -19.83
N SER A 80 4.78 -20.41 -20.20
CA SER A 80 4.49 -20.78 -21.57
C SER A 80 4.86 -19.63 -22.51
N PRO A 81 5.23 -19.91 -23.78
CA PRO A 81 5.50 -18.85 -24.76
C PRO A 81 4.39 -17.80 -24.84
N ALA A 82 3.13 -18.19 -24.59
CA ALA A 82 1.98 -17.30 -24.54
C ALA A 82 1.94 -16.38 -23.30
N GLU A 83 2.45 -16.83 -22.15
CA GLU A 83 2.58 -16.03 -20.92
C GLU A 83 3.79 -15.09 -21.00
N ALA A 84 4.89 -15.57 -21.59
CA ALA A 84 6.06 -14.75 -21.90
C ALA A 84 5.72 -13.68 -22.94
N GLU A 85 4.94 -14.00 -23.98
CA GLU A 85 4.43 -13.04 -24.96
C GLU A 85 3.43 -12.05 -24.35
N ARG A 86 2.58 -12.45 -23.40
CA ARG A 86 1.70 -11.52 -22.67
C ARG A 86 2.45 -10.55 -21.77
N HIS A 87 3.53 -11.00 -21.11
CA HIS A 87 4.41 -10.11 -20.35
C HIS A 87 5.26 -9.22 -21.26
N ALA A 88 5.77 -9.74 -22.37
CA ALA A 88 6.55 -8.99 -23.35
C ALA A 88 5.68 -7.97 -24.13
N ALA A 89 4.40 -8.28 -24.38
CA ALA A 89 3.46 -7.35 -25.01
C ALA A 89 3.10 -6.15 -24.12
N LYS A 90 3.32 -6.25 -22.80
CA LYS A 90 3.18 -5.12 -21.86
C LYS A 90 4.47 -4.32 -21.68
N ASP A 91 5.65 -4.90 -21.92
CA ASP A 91 6.95 -4.18 -21.87
C ASP A 91 7.30 -3.50 -23.21
N GLN A 92 6.32 -2.83 -23.82
CA GLN A 92 6.61 -1.86 -24.89
C GLN A 92 6.90 -0.51 -24.25
N ARG A 93 8.08 -0.37 -23.65
CA ARG A 93 8.64 0.93 -23.28
C ARG A 93 8.81 1.75 -24.56
N ASN A 94 7.86 2.64 -24.82
CA ASN A 94 7.93 3.58 -25.93
C ASN A 94 8.85 4.76 -25.54
N PRO A 95 10.06 4.90 -26.10
CA PRO A 95 10.98 5.97 -25.73
C PRO A 95 10.65 7.31 -26.42
N GLY A 96 9.56 7.39 -27.21
CA GLY A 96 9.18 8.60 -27.92
C GLY A 96 7.74 8.58 -28.40
N GLY A 97 6.88 9.35 -27.72
CA GLY A 97 5.47 9.53 -28.07
C GLY A 97 4.58 9.33 -26.84
N HIS A 98 4.23 10.43 -26.17
CA HIS A 98 3.45 10.42 -24.93
C HIS A 98 2.05 9.82 -25.13
N VAL A 99 1.94 8.51 -24.97
CA VAL A 99 0.71 7.85 -24.55
C VAL A 99 0.64 8.05 -23.03
N GLY A 100 -0.48 8.60 -22.52
CA GLY A 100 -0.63 8.83 -21.08
C GLY A 100 -0.54 7.51 -20.30
N ARG A 101 0.09 7.52 -19.11
CA ARG A 101 0.33 6.31 -18.29
C ARG A 101 -0.96 5.57 -17.89
N PHE A 102 -2.10 6.23 -17.99
CA PHE A 102 -3.41 5.67 -17.64
C PHE A 102 -4.37 5.59 -18.83
N GLU A 103 -3.88 5.69 -20.06
CA GLU A 103 -4.72 5.55 -21.25
C GLU A 103 -5.52 4.23 -21.22
N GLY A 104 -6.84 4.32 -21.39
CA GLY A 104 -7.75 3.18 -21.32
C GLY A 104 -7.95 2.57 -19.92
N LYS A 105 -7.38 3.15 -18.86
CA LYS A 105 -7.58 2.72 -17.47
C LYS A 105 -8.76 3.44 -16.82
N VAL A 106 -9.46 2.74 -15.93
CA VAL A 106 -10.54 3.29 -15.10
C VAL A 106 -10.09 3.38 -13.65
N ALA A 107 -10.15 4.58 -13.09
CA ALA A 107 -9.78 4.87 -11.70
C ALA A 107 -10.99 5.28 -10.88
N VAL A 108 -11.13 4.71 -9.68
CA VAL A 108 -12.04 5.20 -8.65
C VAL A 108 -11.23 5.95 -7.60
N VAL A 109 -11.58 7.21 -7.33
CA VAL A 109 -10.91 8.03 -6.31
C VAL A 109 -11.96 8.48 -5.30
N THR A 110 -11.79 8.07 -4.04
CA THR A 110 -12.70 8.47 -2.93
C THR A 110 -12.20 9.73 -2.22
N GLY A 111 -13.12 10.59 -1.80
CA GLY A 111 -12.78 11.90 -1.24
C GLY A 111 -12.17 12.83 -2.29
N ALA A 112 -12.62 12.72 -3.54
CA ALA A 112 -12.02 13.36 -4.71
C ALA A 112 -12.53 14.80 -4.98
N GLY A 113 -13.43 15.32 -4.15
CA GLY A 113 -14.00 16.66 -4.31
C GLY A 113 -13.01 17.78 -3.94
N ALA A 114 -12.03 17.50 -3.07
CA ALA A 114 -11.07 18.50 -2.61
C ALA A 114 -9.70 17.90 -2.24
N GLY A 115 -8.72 18.79 -2.00
CA GLY A 115 -7.41 18.43 -1.44
C GLY A 115 -6.67 17.35 -2.22
N ILE A 116 -6.10 16.38 -1.50
CA ILE A 116 -5.27 15.30 -2.06
C ILE A 116 -6.07 14.46 -3.07
N GLY A 117 -7.29 14.06 -2.72
CA GLY A 117 -8.13 13.24 -3.61
C GLY A 117 -8.42 13.95 -4.94
N LYS A 118 -8.77 15.24 -4.89
CA LYS A 118 -8.94 16.06 -6.11
C LYS A 118 -7.66 16.11 -6.95
N ALA A 119 -6.51 16.35 -6.31
CA ALA A 119 -5.23 16.39 -7.01
C ALA A 119 -4.88 15.04 -7.66
N CYS A 120 -5.15 13.92 -6.98
CA CYS A 120 -4.99 12.57 -7.56
C CYS A 120 -5.91 12.36 -8.76
N ALA A 121 -7.19 12.73 -8.65
CA ALA A 121 -8.16 12.61 -9.74
C ALA A 121 -7.71 13.40 -10.99
N LEU A 122 -7.26 14.64 -10.80
CA LEU A 122 -6.73 15.47 -11.89
C LEU A 122 -5.45 14.89 -12.49
N ALA A 123 -4.51 14.41 -11.67
CA ALA A 123 -3.26 13.81 -12.15
C ALA A 123 -3.51 12.56 -12.99
N ILE A 124 -4.43 11.68 -12.56
CA ILE A 124 -4.80 10.47 -13.30
C ILE A 124 -5.48 10.85 -14.63
N ALA A 125 -6.39 11.81 -14.61
CA ALA A 125 -7.11 12.22 -15.83
C ALA A 125 -6.19 12.87 -16.87
N ARG A 126 -5.23 13.70 -16.44
CA ARG A 126 -4.22 14.34 -17.32
C ARG A 126 -3.35 13.34 -18.07
N GLU A 127 -3.24 12.12 -17.55
CA GLU A 127 -2.47 11.04 -18.15
C GLU A 127 -3.38 9.98 -18.81
N GLY A 128 -4.60 10.36 -19.21
CA GLY A 128 -5.51 9.54 -20.03
C GLY A 128 -6.48 8.64 -19.26
N GLY A 129 -6.45 8.69 -17.93
CA GLY A 129 -7.33 7.87 -17.09
C GLY A 129 -8.78 8.36 -17.11
N ARG A 130 -9.72 7.42 -17.09
CA ARG A 130 -11.14 7.69 -16.86
C ARG A 130 -11.41 7.66 -15.37
N VAL A 131 -11.92 8.74 -14.80
CA VAL A 131 -11.94 8.91 -13.34
C VAL A 131 -13.37 8.96 -12.79
N VAL A 132 -13.68 8.06 -11.87
CA VAL A 132 -14.85 8.19 -11.01
C VAL A 132 -14.46 9.03 -9.80
N VAL A 133 -15.03 10.24 -9.73
CA VAL A 133 -14.84 11.21 -8.66
C VAL A 133 -15.92 10.95 -7.61
N ALA A 134 -15.58 10.17 -6.59
CA ALA A 134 -16.48 9.83 -5.50
C ALA A 134 -16.22 10.72 -4.28
N ASP A 135 -17.25 11.39 -3.77
CA ASP A 135 -17.15 12.21 -2.56
C ASP A 135 -18.50 12.24 -1.83
N ILE A 136 -18.50 12.49 -0.52
CA ILE A 136 -19.73 12.71 0.24
C ILE A 136 -20.34 14.08 -0.10
N ASP A 137 -19.49 15.05 -0.46
CA ASP A 137 -19.91 16.33 -0.99
C ASP A 137 -20.10 16.21 -2.51
N GLY A 138 -21.35 15.94 -2.92
CA GLY A 138 -21.71 15.82 -4.33
C GLY A 138 -21.42 17.09 -5.15
N SER A 139 -21.48 18.27 -4.54
CA SER A 139 -21.19 19.53 -5.24
C SER A 139 -19.71 19.66 -5.57
N ALA A 140 -18.84 19.28 -4.62
CA ALA A 140 -17.40 19.24 -4.83
C ALA A 140 -16.99 18.16 -5.85
N ALA A 141 -17.63 16.98 -5.81
CA ALA A 141 -17.41 15.93 -6.82
C ALA A 141 -17.78 16.41 -8.23
N ILE A 142 -18.93 17.08 -8.39
CA ILE A 142 -19.37 17.65 -9.67
C ILE A 142 -18.37 18.70 -10.16
N ALA A 143 -17.92 19.61 -9.28
CA ALA A 143 -16.96 20.65 -9.64
C ALA A 143 -15.61 20.06 -10.10
N CYS A 144 -15.12 19.03 -9.40
CA CYS A 144 -13.90 18.32 -9.78
C CYS A 144 -14.06 17.61 -11.13
N SER A 145 -15.17 16.90 -11.35
CA SER A 145 -15.46 16.25 -12.64
C SER A 145 -15.57 17.25 -13.79
N ALA A 146 -16.20 18.40 -13.56
CA ALA A 146 -16.28 19.48 -14.56
C ALA A 146 -14.89 20.05 -14.89
N GLN A 147 -14.00 20.18 -13.90
CA GLN A 147 -12.62 20.60 -14.14
C GLN A 147 -11.86 19.57 -14.99
N ILE A 148 -12.02 18.27 -14.71
CA ILE A 148 -11.42 17.20 -15.53
C ILE A 148 -11.94 17.26 -16.97
N ALA A 149 -13.25 17.44 -17.16
CA ALA A 149 -13.86 17.54 -18.48
C ALA A 149 -13.36 18.78 -19.26
N ALA A 150 -13.14 19.91 -18.58
CA ALA A 150 -12.58 21.12 -19.19
C ALA A 150 -11.14 20.94 -19.69
N GLU A 151 -10.38 20.01 -19.09
CA GLU A 151 -9.02 19.62 -19.51
C GLU A 151 -9.04 18.45 -20.51
N ALA A 152 -10.18 18.20 -21.17
CA ALA A 152 -10.42 17.10 -22.12
C ALA A 152 -10.28 15.67 -21.53
N GLY A 153 -10.35 15.54 -20.21
CA GLY A 153 -10.41 14.25 -19.52
C GLY A 153 -11.82 13.67 -19.43
N HIS A 154 -11.91 12.42 -18.98
CA HIS A 154 -13.18 11.72 -18.77
C HIS A 154 -13.43 11.51 -17.29
N ALA A 155 -14.53 12.07 -16.76
CA ALA A 155 -14.88 11.90 -15.37
C ALA A 155 -16.38 11.67 -15.13
N LEU A 156 -16.68 10.92 -14.07
CA LEU A 156 -18.02 10.70 -13.55
C LEU A 156 -18.05 11.11 -12.08
N ALA A 157 -18.88 12.09 -11.72
CA ALA A 157 -19.07 12.50 -10.33
C ALA A 157 -20.15 11.65 -9.65
N LEU A 158 -19.87 11.15 -8.45
CA LEU A 158 -20.83 10.41 -7.63
C LEU A 158 -20.79 10.89 -6.18
N ALA A 159 -21.95 11.29 -5.67
CA ALA A 159 -22.15 11.63 -4.27
C ALA A 159 -22.39 10.35 -3.46
N MET A 160 -21.50 10.01 -2.52
CA MET A 160 -21.63 8.78 -1.74
C MET A 160 -20.83 8.81 -0.43
N ASP A 161 -21.26 8.02 0.54
CA ASP A 161 -20.54 7.79 1.80
C ASP A 161 -19.87 6.41 1.77
N ILE A 162 -18.56 6.35 1.96
CA ILE A 162 -17.80 5.09 1.98
C ILE A 162 -18.13 4.22 3.21
N ALA A 163 -18.74 4.79 4.26
CA ALA A 163 -19.19 4.01 5.42
C ALA A 163 -20.45 3.16 5.11
N ASP A 164 -21.21 3.51 4.06
CA ASP A 164 -22.39 2.79 3.61
C ASP A 164 -22.02 1.72 2.56
N ALA A 165 -22.19 0.45 2.93
CA ALA A 165 -21.87 -0.67 2.07
C ALA A 165 -22.72 -0.73 0.79
N GLN A 166 -23.99 -0.28 0.84
CA GLN A 166 -24.85 -0.26 -0.36
C GLN A 166 -24.42 0.86 -1.31
N ALA A 167 -24.07 2.03 -0.77
CA ALA A 167 -23.53 3.13 -1.56
C ALA A 167 -22.19 2.77 -2.21
N VAL A 168 -21.31 2.07 -1.50
CA VAL A 168 -20.04 1.55 -2.07
C VAL A 168 -20.32 0.55 -3.19
N ALA A 169 -21.20 -0.44 -3.01
CA ALA A 169 -21.54 -1.37 -4.08
C ALA A 169 -22.09 -0.65 -5.33
N ALA A 170 -23.03 0.29 -5.13
CA ALA A 170 -23.61 1.08 -6.21
C ALA A 170 -22.59 1.96 -6.94
N LEU A 171 -21.59 2.49 -6.23
CA LEU A 171 -20.47 3.24 -6.81
C LEU A 171 -19.70 2.37 -7.82
N PHE A 172 -19.28 1.17 -7.43
CA PHE A 172 -18.49 0.30 -8.29
C PHE A 172 -19.30 -0.31 -9.43
N GLU A 173 -20.58 -0.64 -9.22
CA GLU A 173 -21.48 -1.01 -10.32
C GLU A 173 -21.64 0.12 -11.34
N THR A 174 -21.76 1.36 -10.87
CA THR A 174 -21.89 2.51 -11.78
C THR A 174 -20.60 2.76 -12.55
N ALA A 175 -19.44 2.63 -11.91
CA ALA A 175 -18.14 2.70 -12.57
C ALA A 175 -18.02 1.66 -13.68
N GLU A 176 -18.41 0.42 -13.39
CA GLU A 176 -18.39 -0.70 -14.33
C GLU A 176 -19.38 -0.50 -15.50
N ARG A 177 -20.62 -0.09 -15.23
CA ARG A 177 -21.61 0.21 -16.27
C ARG A 177 -21.17 1.37 -17.18
N HIS A 178 -20.55 2.40 -16.62
CA HIS A 178 -20.22 3.62 -17.35
C HIS A 178 -18.89 3.53 -18.12
N PHE A 179 -17.86 2.93 -17.50
CA PHE A 179 -16.52 2.88 -18.08
C PHE A 179 -16.02 1.48 -18.45
N GLY A 180 -16.78 0.43 -18.10
CA GLY A 180 -16.50 -0.96 -18.49
C GLY A 180 -15.57 -1.74 -17.54
N GLY A 181 -15.28 -1.19 -16.35
CA GLY A 181 -14.48 -1.89 -15.33
C GLY A 181 -13.83 -0.94 -14.33
N VAL A 182 -12.94 -1.48 -13.49
CA VAL A 182 -12.09 -0.72 -12.56
C VAL A 182 -10.69 -1.32 -12.60
N ASP A 183 -9.68 -0.49 -12.89
CA ASP A 183 -8.27 -0.88 -12.95
C ASP A 183 -7.47 -0.31 -11.76
N LEU A 184 -7.87 0.88 -11.28
CA LEU A 184 -7.14 1.66 -10.27
C LEU A 184 -8.08 2.09 -9.14
N LEU A 185 -7.60 2.06 -7.89
CA LEU A 185 -8.33 2.55 -6.72
C LEU A 185 -7.44 3.46 -5.88
N VAL A 186 -7.94 4.65 -5.56
CA VAL A 186 -7.36 5.55 -4.57
C VAL A 186 -8.34 5.73 -3.41
N ASN A 187 -8.05 5.07 -2.29
CA ASN A 187 -8.80 5.26 -1.06
C ASN A 187 -8.25 6.45 -0.29
N ASN A 188 -8.82 7.64 -0.52
CA ASN A 188 -8.39 8.88 0.12
C ASN A 188 -9.44 9.44 1.10
N ALA A 189 -10.73 9.10 0.94
CA ALA A 189 -11.78 9.56 1.84
C ALA A 189 -11.49 9.25 3.31
N SER A 190 -11.77 10.23 4.18
CA SER A 190 -11.55 10.12 5.62
C SER A 190 -12.47 11.07 6.38
N ALA A 191 -12.86 10.68 7.60
CA ALA A 191 -13.68 11.49 8.50
C ALA A 191 -12.91 12.67 9.13
N MET A 192 -12.22 13.47 8.31
CA MET A 192 -11.39 14.60 8.76
C MET A 192 -12.16 15.64 9.58
N HIS A 193 -13.48 15.73 9.40
CA HIS A 193 -14.36 16.60 10.18
C HIS A 193 -14.44 16.22 11.67
N LEU A 194 -14.09 14.98 12.03
CA LEU A 194 -14.07 14.49 13.41
C LEU A 194 -12.77 14.83 14.16
N THR A 195 -11.69 15.12 13.43
CA THR A 195 -10.35 15.35 14.02
C THR A 195 -10.30 16.42 15.12
N PRO A 196 -11.10 17.52 15.10
CA PRO A 196 -11.09 18.47 16.22
C PRO A 196 -11.71 17.93 17.52
N ARG A 197 -12.49 16.84 17.44
CA ARG A 197 -13.11 16.15 18.57
C ARG A 197 -12.37 14.88 18.97
N ASP A 198 -11.37 14.46 18.20
CA ASP A 198 -10.56 13.27 18.47
C ASP A 198 -9.44 13.65 19.46
N ARG A 199 -9.70 13.45 20.75
CA ARG A 199 -8.86 13.91 21.87
C ARG A 199 -7.92 12.82 22.38
N ALA A 200 -7.19 13.12 23.44
CA ALA A 200 -6.44 12.14 24.21
C ALA A 200 -7.39 11.10 24.84
N ILE A 201 -6.84 9.94 25.22
CA ILE A 201 -7.65 8.76 25.58
C ILE A 201 -8.68 8.99 26.71
N LEU A 202 -8.39 9.85 27.69
CA LEU A 202 -9.30 10.13 28.80
C LEU A 202 -10.49 11.01 28.41
N GLU A 203 -10.37 11.77 27.33
CA GLU A 203 -11.37 12.71 26.82
C GLU A 203 -11.98 12.26 25.49
N LEU A 204 -11.55 11.10 24.97
CA LEU A 204 -12.01 10.59 23.71
C LEU A 204 -13.44 10.07 23.83
N ASP A 205 -14.35 10.70 23.09
CA ASP A 205 -15.70 10.17 22.88
C ASP A 205 -15.62 8.90 22.01
N LEU A 206 -16.15 7.79 22.53
CA LEU A 206 -16.19 6.52 21.81
C LEU A 206 -17.00 6.61 20.51
N ALA A 207 -18.00 7.51 20.42
CA ALA A 207 -18.71 7.73 19.16
C ALA A 207 -17.78 8.33 18.08
N VAL A 208 -16.84 9.19 18.46
CA VAL A 208 -15.81 9.73 17.54
C VAL A 208 -14.89 8.60 17.08
N TRP A 209 -14.48 7.72 17.99
CA TRP A 209 -13.68 6.54 17.66
C TRP A 209 -14.39 5.64 16.65
N ASP A 210 -15.62 5.23 16.97
CA ASP A 210 -16.40 4.30 16.16
C ASP A 210 -16.67 4.87 14.76
N GLN A 211 -17.06 6.15 14.68
CA GLN A 211 -17.32 6.79 13.39
C GLN A 211 -16.04 6.96 12.55
N THR A 212 -14.91 7.25 13.20
CA THR A 212 -13.60 7.33 12.54
C THR A 212 -13.20 5.98 11.96
N MET A 213 -13.35 4.89 12.73
CA MET A 213 -13.04 3.53 12.26
C MET A 213 -14.00 3.06 11.16
N ALA A 214 -15.30 3.35 11.32
CA ALA A 214 -16.32 3.02 10.32
C ALA A 214 -16.03 3.66 8.96
N THR A 215 -15.59 4.92 8.97
CA THR A 215 -15.26 5.65 7.73
C THR A 215 -13.88 5.26 7.20
N ASN A 216 -12.82 5.52 7.98
CA ASN A 216 -11.45 5.45 7.50
C ASN A 216 -10.99 4.03 7.19
N LEU A 217 -11.34 3.06 8.04
CA LEU A 217 -10.85 1.68 7.92
C LEU A 217 -11.89 0.79 7.24
N ARG A 218 -13.11 0.69 7.81
CA ARG A 218 -14.16 -0.18 7.25
C ARG A 218 -14.61 0.32 5.88
N GLY A 219 -14.79 1.62 5.68
CA GLY A 219 -15.15 2.17 4.38
C GLY A 219 -14.11 1.91 3.29
N THR A 220 -12.83 2.05 3.61
CA THR A 220 -11.73 1.65 2.71
C THR A 220 -11.78 0.15 2.40
N LEU A 221 -11.97 -0.70 3.41
CA LEU A 221 -12.08 -2.15 3.22
C LEU A 221 -13.22 -2.50 2.28
N LEU A 222 -14.38 -1.84 2.39
CA LEU A 222 -15.51 -2.03 1.49
C LEU A 222 -15.15 -1.66 0.04
N CYS A 223 -14.45 -0.53 -0.15
CA CYS A 223 -14.02 -0.12 -1.48
C CYS A 223 -13.03 -1.12 -2.10
N CYS A 224 -12.06 -1.62 -1.32
CA CYS A 224 -11.15 -2.67 -1.77
C CYS A 224 -11.91 -3.96 -2.14
N ARG A 225 -12.89 -4.36 -1.31
CA ARG A 225 -13.71 -5.56 -1.54
C ARG A 225 -14.47 -5.49 -2.86
N GLU A 226 -14.97 -4.32 -3.25
CA GLU A 226 -15.66 -4.12 -4.53
C GLU A 226 -14.71 -3.96 -5.73
N ALA A 227 -13.54 -3.34 -5.52
CA ALA A 227 -12.57 -3.12 -6.59
C ALA A 227 -11.86 -4.41 -7.03
N ILE A 228 -11.48 -5.27 -6.09
CA ILE A 228 -10.61 -6.43 -6.35
C ILE A 228 -11.22 -7.41 -7.37
N PRO A 229 -12.49 -7.85 -7.27
CA PRO A 229 -13.08 -8.73 -8.28
C PRO A 229 -13.07 -8.13 -9.69
N ARG A 230 -13.27 -6.81 -9.79
CA ARG A 230 -13.26 -6.07 -11.07
C ARG A 230 -11.85 -5.95 -11.64
N MET A 231 -10.86 -5.72 -10.79
CA MET A 231 -9.44 -5.75 -11.19
C MET A 231 -9.02 -7.15 -11.65
N ILE A 232 -9.45 -8.21 -10.97
CA ILE A 232 -9.20 -9.61 -11.40
C ILE A 232 -9.78 -9.84 -12.80
N ALA A 233 -11.03 -9.42 -13.04
CA ALA A 233 -11.67 -9.53 -14.36
C ALA A 233 -10.94 -8.74 -15.46
N ARG A 234 -10.21 -7.68 -15.08
CA ARG A 234 -9.38 -6.85 -15.96
C ARG A 234 -7.93 -7.36 -16.10
N GLY A 235 -7.57 -8.44 -15.39
CA GLY A 235 -6.25 -9.07 -15.44
C GLY A 235 -5.18 -8.37 -14.58
N GLY A 236 -5.60 -7.63 -13.56
CA GLY A 236 -4.73 -6.95 -12.60
C GLY A 236 -5.21 -5.53 -12.28
N GLY A 237 -4.50 -4.88 -11.35
CA GLY A 237 -4.84 -3.52 -10.95
C GLY A 237 -3.88 -2.95 -9.91
N ALA A 238 -4.12 -1.70 -9.51
CA ALA A 238 -3.33 -1.04 -8.48
C ALA A 238 -4.22 -0.29 -7.48
N ILE A 239 -3.92 -0.46 -6.20
CA ILE A 239 -4.62 0.17 -5.08
C ILE A 239 -3.62 1.04 -4.32
N VAL A 240 -4.01 2.28 -4.05
CA VAL A 240 -3.32 3.16 -3.11
C VAL A 240 -4.26 3.53 -1.97
N ASN A 241 -3.84 3.17 -0.76
CA ASN A 241 -4.53 3.50 0.48
C ASN A 241 -3.87 4.72 1.13
N MET A 242 -4.65 5.76 1.41
CA MET A 242 -4.11 6.96 2.05
C MET A 242 -3.98 6.74 3.56
N SER A 243 -2.76 6.54 4.03
CA SER A 243 -2.34 6.51 5.43
C SER A 243 -2.08 7.94 5.93
N SER A 244 -1.14 8.13 6.86
CA SER A 244 -0.66 9.40 7.39
C SER A 244 0.65 9.19 8.16
N CYS A 245 1.47 10.22 8.31
CA CYS A 245 2.57 10.23 9.29
C CYS A 245 2.09 9.95 10.72
N GLN A 246 0.86 10.35 11.09
CA GLN A 246 0.26 9.99 12.38
C GLN A 246 -0.09 8.50 12.49
N GLY A 247 -0.09 7.75 11.39
CA GLY A 247 -0.13 6.29 11.42
C GLY A 247 1.23 5.64 11.67
N LEU A 248 2.30 6.44 11.74
CA LEU A 248 3.70 6.01 11.92
C LEU A 248 4.35 6.60 13.17
N SER A 249 3.79 7.67 13.73
CA SER A 249 4.26 8.34 14.94
C SER A 249 3.09 8.71 15.83
N GLY A 250 3.33 8.76 17.14
CA GLY A 250 2.35 9.22 18.12
C GLY A 250 2.18 10.74 18.11
N ASP A 251 1.01 11.19 18.58
CA ASP A 251 0.65 12.60 18.81
C ASP A 251 -0.09 12.70 20.16
N THR A 252 -0.31 13.92 20.63
CA THR A 252 -0.99 14.23 21.90
C THR A 252 -2.52 14.12 21.82
N ALA A 253 -3.07 14.02 20.62
CA ALA A 253 -4.49 13.88 20.32
C ALA A 253 -4.68 13.05 19.04
N GLN A 254 -5.89 13.01 18.51
CA GLN A 254 -6.21 12.31 17.25
C GLN A 254 -5.96 10.80 17.31
N THR A 255 -6.21 10.21 18.47
CA THR A 255 -5.97 8.80 18.78
C THR A 255 -6.71 7.88 17.80
N SER A 256 -7.98 8.18 17.52
CA SER A 256 -8.82 7.38 16.62
C SER A 256 -8.31 7.43 15.19
N TYR A 257 -7.96 8.64 14.73
CA TYR A 257 -7.42 8.87 13.41
C TYR A 257 -6.08 8.17 13.23
N ALA A 258 -5.12 8.38 14.12
CA ALA A 258 -3.80 7.75 14.10
C ALA A 258 -3.92 6.21 14.05
N ALA A 259 -4.73 5.62 14.94
CA ALA A 259 -4.98 4.19 14.95
C ALA A 259 -5.58 3.68 13.63
N SER A 260 -6.55 4.41 13.06
CA SER A 260 -7.14 4.06 11.77
C SER A 260 -6.11 4.08 10.62
N LYS A 261 -5.20 5.06 10.61
CA LYS A 261 -4.14 5.18 9.59
C LYS A 261 -3.04 4.13 9.76
N ALA A 262 -2.69 3.78 10.99
CA ALA A 262 -1.81 2.65 11.26
C ALA A 262 -2.42 1.32 10.77
N ALA A 263 -3.72 1.09 11.00
CA ALA A 263 -4.42 -0.08 10.50
C ALA A 263 -4.43 -0.17 8.96
N MET A 264 -4.53 0.97 8.27
CA MET A 264 -4.45 1.04 6.81
C MET A 264 -3.12 0.54 6.24
N ASN A 265 -2.02 0.70 6.98
CA ASN A 265 -0.71 0.17 6.59
C ASN A 265 -0.75 -1.36 6.50
N MET A 266 -1.27 -2.01 7.55
CA MET A 266 -1.38 -3.47 7.59
C MET A 266 -2.45 -4.02 6.63
N LEU A 267 -3.56 -3.29 6.46
CA LEU A 267 -4.55 -3.63 5.43
C LEU A 267 -3.90 -3.68 4.04
N SER A 268 -3.05 -2.70 3.72
CA SER A 268 -2.38 -2.63 2.42
C SER A 268 -1.43 -3.82 2.19
N ALA A 269 -0.61 -4.15 3.19
CA ALA A 269 0.26 -5.33 3.15
C ALA A 269 -0.53 -6.65 3.03
N SER A 270 -1.66 -6.75 3.73
CA SER A 270 -2.53 -7.92 3.67
C SER A 270 -3.13 -8.11 2.28
N LEU A 271 -3.67 -7.05 1.68
CA LEU A 271 -4.24 -7.10 0.33
C LEU A 271 -3.17 -7.39 -0.73
N ALA A 272 -1.98 -6.80 -0.61
CA ALA A 272 -0.86 -7.12 -1.50
C ALA A 272 -0.47 -8.60 -1.42
N THR A 273 -0.41 -9.16 -0.21
CA THR A 273 -0.10 -10.59 0.01
C THR A 273 -1.18 -11.49 -0.56
N GLN A 274 -2.45 -11.15 -0.34
CA GLN A 274 -3.60 -11.95 -0.76
C GLN A 274 -3.78 -11.94 -2.28
N TYR A 275 -3.60 -10.80 -2.94
CA TYR A 275 -3.98 -10.61 -4.35
C TYR A 275 -2.83 -10.32 -5.31
N GLY A 276 -1.57 -10.33 -4.84
CA GLY A 276 -0.40 -10.18 -5.70
C GLY A 276 -0.31 -11.26 -6.79
N HIS A 277 -0.74 -12.49 -6.50
CA HIS A 277 -0.83 -13.57 -7.49
C HIS A 277 -1.77 -13.25 -8.66
N ALA A 278 -2.75 -12.37 -8.45
CA ALA A 278 -3.71 -11.91 -9.45
C ALA A 278 -3.27 -10.59 -10.13
N GLN A 279 -1.98 -10.23 -10.03
CA GLN A 279 -1.43 -8.99 -10.59
C GLN A 279 -2.07 -7.71 -10.01
N ILE A 280 -2.51 -7.77 -8.74
CA ILE A 280 -3.04 -6.61 -8.02
C ILE A 280 -1.99 -6.12 -7.03
N ARG A 281 -1.56 -4.88 -7.20
CA ARG A 281 -0.64 -4.21 -6.28
C ARG A 281 -1.41 -3.37 -5.28
N CYS A 282 -0.97 -3.35 -4.03
CA CYS A 282 -1.58 -2.52 -2.99
C CYS A 282 -0.49 -1.86 -2.14
N ASN A 283 -0.48 -0.53 -2.09
CA ASN A 283 0.49 0.24 -1.30
C ASN A 283 -0.24 1.28 -0.44
N ALA A 284 0.38 1.65 0.68
CA ALA A 284 -0.04 2.78 1.48
C ALA A 284 0.86 3.99 1.21
N VAL A 285 0.26 5.18 1.16
CA VAL A 285 0.99 6.46 1.15
C VAL A 285 0.73 7.16 2.47
N ALA A 286 1.78 7.59 3.17
CA ALA A 286 1.71 8.31 4.44
C ALA A 286 2.16 9.76 4.25
N PRO A 287 1.25 10.70 3.93
CA PRO A 287 1.59 12.10 3.83
C PRO A 287 1.95 12.70 5.20
N GLY A 288 2.88 13.66 5.17
CA GLY A 288 3.12 14.55 6.31
C GLY A 288 2.15 15.73 6.33
N LEU A 289 2.67 16.91 6.65
CA LEU A 289 1.87 18.13 6.62
C LEU A 289 1.64 18.59 5.18
N ILE A 290 0.44 18.32 4.68
CA ILE A 290 -0.01 18.76 3.37
C ILE A 290 -0.95 19.96 3.52
N MET A 291 -0.55 21.06 2.89
CA MET A 291 -1.24 22.32 2.92
C MET A 291 -2.43 22.28 1.96
N THR A 292 -3.58 21.89 2.49
CA THR A 292 -4.87 21.93 1.78
C THR A 292 -5.52 23.30 1.94
N GLU A 293 -6.45 23.65 1.04
CA GLU A 293 -7.24 24.89 1.11
C GLU A 293 -7.89 25.09 2.50
N ARG A 294 -8.41 24.01 3.09
CA ARG A 294 -9.03 24.00 4.42
C ARG A 294 -8.04 24.33 5.55
N LEU A 295 -6.78 23.90 5.40
CA LEU A 295 -5.75 24.13 6.41
C LEU A 295 -5.18 25.55 6.30
N LEU A 296 -4.94 26.04 5.07
CA LEU A 296 -4.49 27.42 4.81
C LEU A 296 -5.41 28.45 5.46
N ALA A 297 -6.73 28.25 5.38
CA ALA A 297 -7.70 29.17 5.95
C ALA A 297 -7.66 29.27 7.49
N LYS A 298 -6.92 28.39 8.18
CA LYS A 298 -6.91 28.28 9.65
C LYS A 298 -5.56 28.59 10.28
N LEU A 299 -4.48 28.65 9.51
CA LEU A 299 -3.12 28.82 10.05
C LEU A 299 -2.60 30.23 9.78
N ASP A 300 -2.26 30.95 10.85
CA ASP A 300 -1.52 32.20 10.73
C ASP A 300 -0.06 31.96 10.29
N GLU A 301 0.63 33.04 9.93
CA GLU A 301 2.01 32.93 9.47
C GLU A 301 2.99 32.40 10.53
N CYS A 302 2.77 32.70 11.82
CA CYS A 302 3.65 32.18 12.88
C CYS A 302 3.54 30.66 12.93
N MET A 303 2.33 30.12 12.90
CA MET A 303 2.08 28.69 12.90
C MET A 303 2.61 28.02 11.62
N GLN A 304 2.46 28.65 10.46
CA GLN A 304 3.05 28.14 9.21
C GLN A 304 4.58 28.09 9.28
N ARG A 305 5.24 29.12 9.81
CA ARG A 305 6.69 29.12 10.07
C ARG A 305 7.08 28.04 11.07
N HIS A 306 6.32 27.90 12.16
CA HIS A 306 6.55 26.88 13.17
C HIS A 306 6.49 25.47 12.57
N LEU A 307 5.50 25.18 11.75
CA LEU A 307 5.36 23.86 11.13
C LEU A 307 6.44 23.60 10.08
N SER A 308 6.81 24.62 9.31
CA SER A 308 7.84 24.50 8.27
C SER A 308 9.24 24.23 8.82
N ARG A 309 9.55 24.64 10.07
CA ARG A 309 10.86 24.36 10.70
C ARG A 309 11.08 22.89 11.03
N HIS A 310 10.00 22.10 11.09
CA HIS A 310 10.02 20.66 11.31
C HIS A 310 9.99 19.87 9.99
N GLN A 311 10.36 20.52 8.89
CA GLN A 311 10.52 19.91 7.57
C GLN A 311 11.99 20.04 7.14
N LEU A 312 12.55 19.00 6.53
CA LEU A 312 13.90 19.08 5.93
C LEU A 312 13.88 19.87 4.62
N LEU A 313 12.78 19.79 3.88
CA LEU A 313 12.49 20.70 2.77
C LEU A 313 11.82 21.94 3.35
N GLN A 314 12.34 23.14 3.06
CA GLN A 314 11.85 24.40 3.64
C GLN A 314 10.49 24.88 3.07
N ARG A 315 9.52 23.97 2.99
CA ARG A 315 8.14 24.21 2.60
C ARG A 315 7.25 23.08 3.16
N VAL A 316 5.97 23.39 3.31
CA VAL A 316 4.93 22.38 3.50
C VAL A 316 4.63 21.66 2.18
N GLY A 317 4.12 20.42 2.28
CA GLY A 317 3.68 19.67 1.12
C GLY A 317 2.42 20.26 0.48
N ARG A 318 2.23 20.04 -0.82
CA ARG A 318 1.01 20.39 -1.55
C ARG A 318 0.27 19.11 -1.96
N PRO A 319 -1.05 19.16 -2.20
CA PRO A 319 -1.80 18.02 -2.72
C PRO A 319 -1.16 17.38 -3.96
N GLU A 320 -0.57 18.19 -4.83
CA GLU A 320 0.09 17.74 -6.07
C GLU A 320 1.36 16.91 -5.80
N ASP A 321 2.07 17.17 -4.70
CA ASP A 321 3.25 16.37 -4.34
C ASP A 321 2.82 14.93 -3.99
N VAL A 322 1.70 14.78 -3.27
CA VAL A 322 1.12 13.46 -2.96
C VAL A 322 0.54 12.81 -4.21
N ALA A 323 -0.18 13.57 -5.03
CA ALA A 323 -0.77 13.07 -6.27
C ALA A 323 0.28 12.52 -7.25
N ALA A 324 1.46 13.15 -7.33
CA ALA A 324 2.56 12.67 -8.16
C ALA A 324 3.05 11.28 -7.71
N LEU A 325 3.20 11.06 -6.40
CA LEU A 325 3.56 9.75 -5.85
C LEU A 325 2.45 8.71 -6.07
N VAL A 326 1.19 9.10 -5.85
CA VAL A 326 0.03 8.21 -6.07
C VAL A 326 -0.04 7.78 -7.54
N ALA A 327 0.10 8.71 -8.49
CA ALA A 327 0.13 8.40 -9.91
C ALA A 327 1.28 7.43 -10.25
N PHE A 328 2.51 7.70 -9.77
CA PHE A 328 3.62 6.76 -9.94
C PHE A 328 3.28 5.36 -9.42
N LEU A 329 2.77 5.25 -8.19
CA LEU A 329 2.43 3.96 -7.57
C LEU A 329 1.32 3.21 -8.29
N LEU A 330 0.39 3.91 -8.94
CA LEU A 330 -0.68 3.31 -9.74
C LEU A 330 -0.22 2.86 -11.13
N SER A 331 0.83 3.49 -11.68
CA SER A 331 1.33 3.24 -13.03
C SER A 331 2.17 1.96 -13.15
N ASP A 332 2.47 1.56 -14.38
CA ASP A 332 3.37 0.45 -14.68
C ASP A 332 4.84 0.75 -14.30
N ASP A 333 5.22 2.03 -14.11
CA ASP A 333 6.54 2.41 -13.59
C ASP A 333 6.80 1.83 -12.18
N ALA A 334 5.73 1.51 -11.44
CA ALA A 334 5.78 0.90 -10.11
C ALA A 334 5.42 -0.60 -10.12
N ALA A 335 5.55 -1.29 -11.27
CA ALA A 335 5.14 -2.69 -11.43
C ALA A 335 5.75 -3.66 -10.40
N PHE A 336 6.92 -3.35 -9.84
CA PHE A 336 7.59 -4.18 -8.83
C PHE A 336 7.46 -3.65 -7.39
N ILE A 337 6.54 -2.71 -7.14
CA ILE A 337 6.29 -2.13 -5.80
C ILE A 337 4.90 -2.53 -5.31
N THR A 338 4.84 -3.35 -4.26
CA THR A 338 3.60 -3.75 -3.58
C THR A 338 3.85 -4.01 -2.08
N GLY A 339 2.82 -3.84 -1.26
CA GLY A 339 2.86 -4.06 0.18
C GLY A 339 3.66 -3.01 0.97
N GLN A 340 4.02 -1.88 0.34
CA GLN A 340 4.85 -0.86 0.95
C GLN A 340 4.04 0.24 1.64
N VAL A 341 4.63 0.87 2.65
CA VAL A 341 4.18 2.14 3.23
C VAL A 341 5.19 3.21 2.83
N LEU A 342 4.82 4.10 1.92
CA LEU A 342 5.70 5.15 1.43
C LEU A 342 5.37 6.47 2.13
N CYS A 343 6.32 6.99 2.90
CA CYS A 343 6.20 8.28 3.57
C CYS A 343 6.50 9.44 2.60
N ILE A 344 5.64 10.46 2.58
CA ILE A 344 5.82 11.68 1.78
C ILE A 344 5.56 12.92 2.64
N ASP A 345 6.57 13.31 3.40
CA ASP A 345 6.43 14.21 4.55
C ASP A 345 7.46 15.34 4.59
N GLY A 346 8.18 15.57 3.49
CA GLY A 346 9.24 16.57 3.43
C GLY A 346 10.40 16.32 4.40
N GLY A 347 10.54 15.09 4.91
CA GLY A 347 11.55 14.69 5.88
C GLY A 347 11.12 14.87 7.34
N MET A 348 9.83 15.11 7.63
CA MET A 348 9.30 15.32 8.99
C MET A 348 9.73 14.22 9.97
N LEU A 349 9.59 12.95 9.57
CA LEU A 349 9.89 11.79 10.41
C LEU A 349 11.33 11.27 10.23
N ALA A 350 12.12 11.89 9.36
CA ALA A 350 13.46 11.41 9.01
C ALA A 350 14.56 11.87 9.99
N HIS A 351 14.24 12.79 10.92
CA HIS A 351 15.20 13.33 11.86
C HIS A 351 14.71 13.24 13.30
N VAL A 352 15.67 13.24 14.24
CA VAL A 352 15.35 13.36 15.67
C VAL A 352 14.73 14.74 15.97
N PRO A 353 13.85 14.88 16.96
CA PRO A 353 13.19 16.15 17.27
C PRO A 353 14.17 17.30 17.54
N THR A 354 15.33 17.00 18.14
CA THR A 354 16.37 17.98 18.48
C THR A 354 16.98 18.69 17.26
N TYR A 355 16.85 18.13 16.05
CA TYR A 355 17.31 18.77 14.82
C TYR A 355 16.59 20.10 14.56
N ALA A 356 15.27 20.15 14.72
CA ALA A 356 14.48 21.34 14.42
C ALA A 356 14.70 22.49 15.42
N ASP A 357 15.08 22.17 16.66
CA ASP A 357 15.30 23.14 17.74
C ASP A 357 16.77 23.59 17.86
N GLY A 358 17.74 22.76 17.44
CA GLY A 358 19.17 23.04 17.55
C GLY A 358 19.92 23.26 16.23
N GLY A 359 19.24 23.01 15.10
CA GLY A 359 19.85 23.02 13.76
C GLY A 359 20.90 21.93 13.57
N ASN A 360 21.40 21.78 12.34
CA ASN A 360 22.63 21.04 12.09
C ASN A 360 23.82 21.90 12.53
N SER A 361 24.07 22.03 13.84
CA SER A 361 25.23 22.75 14.38
C SER A 361 26.58 22.22 13.90
N ARG A 362 26.58 21.06 13.22
CA ARG A 362 27.72 20.43 12.54
C ARG A 362 27.79 20.72 11.04
N ALA A 363 26.75 21.30 10.43
CA ALA A 363 26.87 21.85 9.08
C ALA A 363 27.83 23.03 9.16
N ALA A 364 28.95 22.92 8.44
CA ALA A 364 29.93 23.98 8.37
C ALA A 364 29.23 25.31 8.06
N ARG A 365 29.43 26.33 8.91
CA ARG A 365 29.07 27.70 8.57
C ARG A 365 29.68 27.99 7.20
N PRO A 366 28.92 28.49 6.21
CA PRO A 366 29.55 29.02 5.01
C PRO A 366 30.58 30.04 5.46
N ALA A 367 31.83 29.84 5.04
CA ALA A 367 32.95 30.68 5.45
C ALA A 367 32.66 32.11 5.00
N GLY A 368 32.28 32.98 5.94
CA GLY A 368 32.08 34.41 5.68
C GLY A 368 31.02 35.11 6.52
N ASP A 369 30.08 34.40 7.15
CA ASP A 369 28.99 35.07 7.84
C ASP A 369 29.29 35.25 9.34
N THR A 370 29.77 36.43 9.75
CA THR A 370 30.10 36.79 11.15
C THR A 370 28.97 37.53 11.86
N THR A 371 27.71 37.39 11.45
CA THR A 371 26.60 37.92 12.24
C THR A 371 26.24 36.99 13.39
N GLU A 372 26.37 37.53 14.59
CA GLU A 372 25.87 37.00 15.85
C GLU A 372 24.42 36.56 15.69
N ALA A 373 24.11 35.31 16.06
CA ALA A 373 22.78 34.76 15.93
C ALA A 373 21.79 35.59 16.76
N ALA A 374 21.01 36.44 16.09
CA ALA A 374 19.79 36.97 16.66
C ALA A 374 18.97 35.76 17.09
N ALA A 375 18.72 35.66 18.40
CA ALA A 375 17.88 34.63 18.97
C ALA A 375 16.60 34.54 18.13
N ALA A 376 16.34 33.35 17.57
CA ALA A 376 15.11 33.10 16.84
C ALA A 376 13.94 33.64 17.67
N PRO A 377 13.06 34.48 17.11
CA PRO A 377 11.96 35.03 17.87
C PRO A 377 11.15 33.85 18.43
N ARG A 378 11.07 33.81 19.77
CA ARG A 378 10.16 32.92 20.46
C ARG A 378 8.74 33.40 20.13
N CYS A 379 8.12 32.77 19.13
CA CYS A 379 6.73 32.37 19.33
C CYS A 379 6.78 31.28 20.44
#